data_AF-A0AB39V1H5-F1
#
_entry.id   AF-A0AB39V1H5-F1
#
_cell.length_a   1.000
_cell.length_b   1.000
_cell.length_c   1.000
_cell.angle_alpha   90.00
_cell.angle_beta   90.00
_cell.angle_gamma   90.00
#
_symmetry.space_group_name_H-M   'P 1'
#
loop_
_entity.id
_entity.type
_entity.pdbx_description
1 polymer ?
#
loop_
_entity_poly.entity_id
_entity_poly.type
_entity_poly.pdbx_seq_one_letter_code
_entity_poly.pdbx_strand_id
1 'polypeptide(L)'
;MPQVHSGPVFQGKRRAHARRHSPGENNPLGRFALILDGGEGYMIHGTNRYVGVGMQVSHGCIRLYNEDIEKLVWDVPKGTPVHIIKQPVKVGLDGRNLWLEVHPEPDDTLTTLRQRFARRMAQLEAETGRIPEVDYAAVTRALRQPDGLPWKVGQVPEAP
;
A
#
# COMPACT_ATOMS: atom_id res chain seq x y z
N MET A 1 9.01 -4.81 -25.99
CA MET A 1 9.98 -3.73 -25.68
C MET A 1 9.21 -2.62 -24.95
N PRO A 2 9.39 -2.42 -23.64
CA PRO A 2 8.85 -1.23 -22.99
C PRO A 2 9.59 -0.01 -23.54
N GLN A 3 8.85 0.98 -24.04
CA GLN A 3 9.46 2.22 -24.53
C GLN A 3 9.88 3.07 -23.33
N VAL A 4 11.18 3.09 -23.05
CA VAL A 4 11.79 4.09 -22.16
C VAL A 4 11.82 5.41 -22.93
N HIS A 5 10.95 6.33 -22.59
CA HIS A 5 10.98 7.66 -23.18
C HIS A 5 12.04 8.53 -22.47
N SER A 6 13.26 8.52 -23.01
CA SER A 6 14.24 9.58 -22.83
C SER A 6 13.87 10.75 -23.77
N GLY A 7 12.82 11.50 -23.42
CA GLY A 7 12.31 12.61 -24.23
C GLY A 7 11.30 13.46 -23.45
N PRO A 8 11.06 14.72 -23.87
CA PRO A 8 10.37 15.70 -23.04
C PRO A 8 8.91 15.29 -22.81
N VAL A 9 8.55 15.12 -21.55
CA VAL A 9 7.17 14.85 -21.14
C VAL A 9 6.31 16.11 -21.38
N PHE A 10 5.08 15.89 -21.87
CA PHE A 10 3.92 16.78 -22.02
C PHE A 10 3.65 17.45 -23.38
N GLN A 11 2.56 16.99 -24.00
CA GLN A 11 1.57 17.84 -24.69
C GLN A 11 0.17 17.59 -24.10
N GLY A 12 -0.24 18.48 -23.20
CA GLY A 12 -1.58 18.59 -22.61
C GLY A 12 -1.72 19.98 -22.01
N LYS A 13 -2.84 20.67 -22.26
CA LYS A 13 -2.97 22.13 -22.06
C LYS A 13 -2.96 22.53 -20.57
N ARG A 14 -1.92 23.28 -20.20
CA ARG A 14 -1.73 24.20 -19.05
C ARG A 14 -2.81 24.22 -17.94
N ARG A 15 -2.45 23.68 -16.76
CA ARG A 15 -2.53 24.45 -15.51
C ARG A 15 -1.12 24.98 -15.19
N ALA A 16 -1.00 26.29 -15.06
CA ALA A 16 0.24 26.96 -14.69
C ALA A 16 0.66 26.49 -13.29
N HIS A 17 1.74 25.69 -13.22
CA HIS A 17 2.67 25.46 -12.08
C HIS A 17 3.32 24.06 -12.03
N ALA A 18 3.20 23.23 -13.08
CA ALA A 18 4.17 22.13 -13.24
C ALA A 18 5.53 22.74 -13.64
N ARG A 19 6.41 23.02 -12.67
CA ARG A 19 7.82 23.30 -12.97
C ARG A 19 8.33 22.09 -13.75
N ARG A 20 8.69 22.30 -15.03
CA ARG A 20 9.39 21.27 -15.81
C ARG A 20 10.75 21.10 -15.18
N HIS A 21 10.90 20.05 -14.37
CA HIS A 21 12.19 19.67 -13.84
C HIS A 21 12.95 18.98 -14.96
N SER A 22 14.18 19.44 -15.21
CA SER A 22 15.07 18.74 -16.13
C SER A 22 15.37 17.34 -15.56
N PRO A 23 15.55 16.33 -16.42
CA PRO A 23 16.12 15.06 -15.99
C PRO A 23 17.43 15.28 -15.23
N GLY A 24 17.67 14.48 -14.19
CA GLY A 24 18.88 14.57 -13.36
C GLY A 24 18.58 14.45 -11.87
N GLU A 25 19.64 14.47 -11.06
CA GLU A 25 19.60 14.23 -9.60
C GLU A 25 18.68 15.19 -8.85
N ASN A 26 18.44 16.38 -9.39
CA ASN A 26 17.57 17.39 -8.79
C ASN A 26 16.08 17.25 -9.17
N ASN A 27 15.72 16.22 -9.95
CA ASN A 27 14.32 15.98 -10.29
C ASN A 27 13.57 15.39 -9.07
N PRO A 28 12.51 16.04 -8.55
CA PRO A 28 11.72 15.52 -7.44
C PRO A 28 11.00 14.19 -7.75
N LEU A 29 10.87 13.85 -9.04
CA LEU A 29 10.33 12.57 -9.49
C LEU A 29 11.37 11.42 -9.48
N GLY A 30 12.63 11.72 -9.17
CA GLY A 30 13.72 10.74 -9.22
C GLY A 30 14.07 10.31 -10.64
N ARG A 31 14.63 9.11 -10.77
CA ARG A 31 15.12 8.55 -12.05
C ARG A 31 14.00 8.03 -12.94
N PHE A 32 12.93 7.51 -12.34
CA PHE A 32 11.85 6.82 -13.03
C PHE A 32 10.47 7.19 -12.47
N ALA A 33 9.43 7.08 -13.30
CA ALA A 33 8.05 7.28 -12.90
C ALA A 33 7.10 6.37 -13.73
N LEU A 34 6.12 5.78 -13.06
CA LEU A 34 4.97 5.10 -13.64
C LEU A 34 3.75 6.01 -13.52
N ILE A 35 3.09 6.25 -14.64
CA ILE A 35 1.90 7.10 -14.74
C ILE A 35 0.66 6.20 -14.70
N LEU A 36 -0.23 6.40 -13.73
CA LEU A 36 -1.36 5.50 -13.48
C LEU A 36 -2.65 5.87 -14.21
N ASP A 37 -2.80 7.12 -14.65
CA ASP A 37 -4.04 7.64 -15.24
C ASP A 37 -3.76 8.66 -16.35
N GLY A 38 -3.22 8.21 -17.48
CA GLY A 38 -3.08 9.00 -18.71
C GLY A 38 -2.20 10.28 -18.65
N GLY A 39 -1.67 10.64 -17.48
CA GLY A 39 -0.86 11.84 -17.24
C GLY A 39 -1.55 12.94 -16.42
N GLU A 40 -2.81 12.77 -16.02
CA GLU A 40 -3.56 13.77 -15.23
C GLU A 40 -3.79 13.37 -13.76
N GLY A 41 -3.49 12.11 -13.40
CA GLY A 41 -3.70 11.57 -12.05
C GLY A 41 -2.41 11.19 -11.29
N TYR A 42 -2.49 10.07 -10.58
CA TYR A 42 -1.44 9.58 -9.68
C TYR A 42 -0.21 9.03 -10.41
N MET A 43 0.95 9.12 -9.76
CA MET A 43 2.19 8.51 -10.21
C MET A 43 2.82 7.68 -9.09
N ILE A 44 3.52 6.61 -9.49
CA ILE A 44 4.50 5.92 -8.64
C ILE A 44 5.86 6.35 -9.15
N HIS A 45 6.65 7.06 -8.35
CA HIS A 45 7.90 7.66 -8.82
C HIS A 45 9.02 7.58 -7.78
N GLY A 46 10.26 7.72 -8.24
CA GLY A 46 11.42 7.85 -7.36
C GLY A 46 11.43 9.21 -6.64
N THR A 47 12.51 9.54 -5.94
CA THR A 47 12.63 10.88 -5.36
C THR A 47 14.08 11.28 -5.18
N ASN A 48 14.34 12.58 -5.25
CA ASN A 48 15.61 13.16 -4.81
C ASN A 48 15.63 13.53 -3.32
N ARG A 49 14.51 13.31 -2.60
CA ARG A 49 14.37 13.53 -1.17
C ARG A 49 13.94 12.22 -0.51
N TYR A 50 14.92 11.41 -0.15
CA TYR A 50 14.70 10.12 0.52
C TYR A 50 14.02 10.28 1.89
N VAL A 51 14.25 11.42 2.57
CA VAL A 51 13.54 11.79 3.80
C VAL A 51 12.07 12.04 3.47
N GLY A 52 11.20 11.15 3.94
CA GLY A 52 9.75 11.22 3.71
C GLY A 52 9.15 10.04 2.93
N VAL A 53 9.97 9.14 2.39
CA VAL A 53 9.47 7.83 1.91
C VAL A 53 8.86 7.09 3.11
N GLY A 54 7.64 6.56 2.94
CA GLY A 54 6.87 5.94 4.02
C GLY A 54 6.16 6.91 4.97
N MET A 55 6.25 8.23 4.75
CA MET A 55 5.57 9.24 5.57
C MET A 55 4.41 9.90 4.80
N GLN A 56 3.42 10.43 5.52
CA GLN A 56 2.28 11.15 4.95
C GLN A 56 2.65 12.59 4.53
N VAL A 57 3.66 12.73 3.65
CA VAL A 57 4.23 14.03 3.23
C VAL A 57 4.06 14.30 1.73
N SER A 58 3.37 13.41 1.02
CA SER A 58 3.09 13.54 -0.41
C SER A 58 1.82 14.34 -0.67
N HIS A 59 1.80 15.17 -1.70
CA HIS A 59 0.60 15.86 -2.21
C HIS A 59 -0.23 14.97 -3.16
N GLY A 60 -0.14 13.64 -3.02
CA GLY A 60 -0.94 12.67 -3.77
C GLY A 60 -0.17 11.54 -4.44
N CYS A 61 1.06 11.76 -4.91
CA CYS A 61 1.83 10.70 -5.60
C CYS A 61 2.51 9.72 -4.63
N ILE A 62 2.71 8.47 -5.07
CA ILE A 62 3.42 7.43 -4.33
C ILE A 62 4.92 7.55 -4.61
N ARG A 63 5.72 7.73 -3.54
CA ARG A 63 7.18 7.85 -3.62
C ARG A 63 7.86 6.55 -3.22
N LEU A 64 8.83 6.12 -4.01
CA LEU A 64 9.73 5.01 -3.72
C LEU A 64 11.18 5.51 -3.63
N TYR A 65 12.04 4.69 -3.04
CA TYR A 65 13.48 4.84 -3.24
C TYR A 65 13.83 4.65 -4.72
N ASN A 66 14.92 5.27 -5.19
CA ASN A 66 15.28 5.24 -6.61
C ASN A 66 15.60 3.82 -7.08
N GLU A 67 16.18 3.00 -6.20
CA GLU A 67 16.52 1.61 -6.42
C GLU A 67 15.27 0.73 -6.57
N ASP A 68 14.19 1.08 -5.85
CA ASP A 68 12.94 0.32 -5.87
C ASP A 68 12.09 0.66 -7.10
N ILE A 69 11.98 1.95 -7.46
CA ILE A 69 11.26 2.33 -8.68
C ILE A 69 11.98 1.81 -9.93
N GLU A 70 13.32 1.75 -9.92
CA GLU A 70 14.10 1.20 -11.02
C GLU A 70 13.76 -0.26 -11.25
N LYS A 71 13.68 -1.09 -10.21
CA LYS A 71 13.23 -2.49 -10.35
C LYS A 71 11.78 -2.56 -10.86
N LEU A 72 10.89 -1.78 -10.25
CA LEU A 72 9.46 -1.83 -10.55
C LEU A 72 9.15 -1.48 -12.01
N VAL A 73 9.82 -0.49 -12.61
CA VAL A 73 9.56 -0.13 -14.02
C VAL A 73 9.96 -1.21 -15.01
N TRP A 74 10.91 -2.08 -14.64
CA TRP A 74 11.36 -3.19 -15.50
C TRP A 74 10.53 -4.46 -15.29
N ASP A 75 10.03 -4.68 -14.07
CA ASP A 75 9.26 -5.87 -13.72
C ASP A 75 7.78 -5.76 -14.10
N VAL A 76 7.23 -4.55 -14.21
CA VAL A 76 5.79 -4.33 -14.40
C VAL A 76 5.45 -3.89 -15.83
N PRO A 77 4.70 -4.71 -16.60
CA PRO A 77 4.24 -4.33 -17.94
C PRO A 77 3.29 -3.12 -17.94
N LYS A 78 3.31 -2.34 -19.01
CA LYS A 78 2.32 -1.29 -19.24
C LYS A 78 0.91 -1.87 -19.28
N GLY A 79 -0.03 -1.20 -18.62
CA GLY A 79 -1.42 -1.64 -18.51
C GLY A 79 -1.69 -2.57 -17.33
N THR A 80 -0.68 -2.87 -16.51
CA THR A 80 -0.88 -3.59 -15.25
C THR A 80 -1.84 -2.79 -14.35
N PRO A 81 -2.95 -3.40 -13.88
CA PRO A 81 -3.89 -2.73 -12.99
C PRO A 81 -3.24 -2.33 -11.66
N VAL A 82 -3.57 -1.15 -11.16
CA VAL A 82 -3.13 -0.69 -9.85
C VAL A 82 -4.34 -0.46 -8.95
N HIS A 83 -4.34 -1.13 -7.80
CA HIS A 83 -5.37 -0.98 -6.77
C HIS A 83 -4.75 -0.28 -5.55
N ILE A 84 -5.23 0.92 -5.24
CA ILE A 84 -4.84 1.66 -4.03
C ILE A 84 -5.87 1.33 -2.94
N ILE A 85 -5.43 0.67 -1.88
CA ILE A 85 -6.29 0.27 -0.76
C ILE A 85 -5.81 0.89 0.55
N LYS A 86 -6.76 1.23 1.42
CA LYS A 86 -6.49 1.63 2.81
C LYS A 86 -6.99 0.54 3.75
N GLN A 87 -6.09 -0.36 4.15
CA GLN A 87 -6.42 -1.50 5.00
C GLN A 87 -5.45 -1.59 6.19
N PRO A 88 -5.67 -0.78 7.24
CA PRO A 88 -4.80 -0.77 8.43
C PRO A 88 -4.98 -2.03 9.29
N VAL A 89 -6.11 -2.74 9.17
CA VAL A 89 -6.35 -4.02 9.85
C VAL A 89 -6.42 -5.12 8.79
N LYS A 90 -5.50 -6.07 8.88
CA LYS A 90 -5.42 -7.22 7.98
C LYS A 90 -5.59 -8.51 8.78
N VAL A 91 -6.35 -9.45 8.21
CA VAL A 91 -6.44 -10.81 8.75
C VAL A 91 -6.09 -11.78 7.64
N GLY A 92 -5.44 -12.88 7.99
CA GLY A 92 -5.03 -13.90 7.04
C GLY A 92 -4.92 -15.27 7.70
N LEU A 93 -5.07 -16.32 6.89
CA LEU A 93 -4.82 -17.68 7.31
C LEU A 93 -3.46 -18.13 6.77
N ASP A 94 -2.66 -18.74 7.63
CA ASP A 94 -1.48 -19.51 7.24
C ASP A 94 -1.61 -20.93 7.80
N GLY A 95 -1.81 -21.88 6.89
CA GLY A 95 -2.30 -23.21 7.21
C GLY A 95 -3.62 -23.16 7.98
N ARG A 96 -3.55 -23.40 9.30
CA ARG A 96 -4.70 -23.29 10.22
C ARG A 96 -4.66 -22.06 11.09
N ASN A 97 -3.52 -21.38 11.19
CA ASN A 97 -3.37 -20.25 12.11
C ASN A 97 -4.08 -19.01 11.54
N LEU A 98 -4.85 -18.34 12.38
CA LEU A 98 -5.40 -17.02 12.08
C LEU A 98 -4.42 -15.95 12.57
N TRP A 99 -4.01 -15.09 11.64
CA TRP A 99 -3.11 -13.98 11.88
C TRP A 99 -3.83 -12.64 11.76
N LEU A 100 -3.44 -11.69 12.61
CA LEU A 100 -3.92 -10.31 12.62
C LEU A 100 -2.72 -9.38 12.58
N GLU A 101 -2.71 -8.45 11.63
CA GLU A 101 -1.71 -7.39 11.53
C GLU A 101 -2.43 -6.03 11.57
N VAL A 102 -1.92 -5.11 12.41
CA VAL A 102 -2.57 -3.82 12.68
C VAL A 102 -1.56 -2.70 12.51
N HIS A 103 -1.88 -1.75 11.64
CA HIS A 103 -1.13 -0.51 11.43
C HIS A 103 -1.81 0.66 12.13
N PRO A 104 -1.05 1.62 12.67
CA PRO A 104 -1.62 2.77 13.37
C PRO A 104 -2.21 3.77 12.37
N GLU A 105 -3.38 4.31 12.69
CA GLU A 105 -4.01 5.43 11.96
C GLU A 105 -4.31 6.56 12.95
N PRO A 106 -4.19 7.84 12.53
CA PRO A 106 -4.35 8.99 13.43
C PRO A 106 -5.65 9.00 14.24
N ASP A 107 -6.75 8.51 13.64
CA ASP A 107 -8.09 8.56 14.22
C ASP A 107 -8.58 7.21 14.77
N ASP A 108 -7.70 6.20 14.87
CA ASP A 108 -8.12 4.87 15.32
C ASP A 108 -8.28 4.80 16.84
N THR A 109 -9.49 4.43 17.27
CA THR A 109 -9.81 4.01 18.63
C THR A 109 -9.87 2.50 18.71
N LEU A 110 -9.86 1.93 19.93
CA LEU A 110 -10.07 0.48 20.09
C LEU A 110 -11.43 0.03 19.51
N THR A 111 -12.45 0.89 19.58
CA THR A 111 -13.78 0.59 19.01
C THR A 111 -13.73 0.52 17.49
N THR A 112 -13.10 1.49 16.81
CA THR A 112 -12.99 1.47 15.34
C THR A 112 -12.13 0.31 14.87
N LEU A 113 -11.04 0.01 15.57
CA LEU A 113 -10.18 -1.15 15.29
C LEU A 113 -10.94 -2.48 15.42
N ARG A 114 -11.76 -2.65 16.47
CA ARG A 114 -12.63 -3.84 16.62
C ARG A 114 -13.63 -3.97 15.48
N GLN A 115 -14.24 -2.86 15.05
CA GLN A 115 -15.17 -2.87 13.91
C GLN A 115 -14.45 -3.22 12.59
N ARG A 116 -13.25 -2.69 12.36
CA ARG A 116 -12.41 -3.05 11.19
C ARG A 116 -12.05 -4.53 11.20
N PHE A 117 -11.64 -5.05 12.35
CA PHE A 117 -11.37 -6.48 12.54
C PHE A 117 -12.59 -7.33 12.19
N ALA A 118 -13.76 -7.02 12.75
CA ALA A 118 -14.99 -7.77 12.48
C ALA A 118 -15.36 -7.78 10.99
N ARG A 119 -15.25 -6.63 10.30
CA ARG A 119 -15.47 -6.57 8.84
C ARG A 119 -14.50 -7.45 8.06
N ARG A 120 -13.23 -7.46 8.46
CA ARG A 120 -12.19 -8.22 7.77
C ARG A 120 -12.30 -9.73 8.05
N MET A 121 -12.79 -10.12 9.23
CA MET A 121 -13.18 -11.50 9.52
C MET A 121 -14.34 -11.98 8.66
N ALA A 122 -15.40 -11.17 8.52
CA ALA A 122 -16.53 -11.51 7.64
C ALA A 122 -16.09 -11.66 6.17
N GLN A 123 -15.17 -10.81 5.70
CA GLN A 123 -14.59 -10.94 4.36
C GLN A 123 -13.72 -12.20 4.23
N LEU A 124 -12.88 -12.52 5.22
CA LEU A 124 -12.09 -13.74 5.22
C LEU A 124 -12.98 -14.99 5.13
N GLU A 125 -14.05 -15.04 5.91
CA GLU A 125 -15.01 -16.15 5.88
C GLU A 125 -15.66 -16.27 4.49
N ALA A 126 -16.10 -15.16 3.91
CA ALA A 126 -16.69 -15.15 2.57
C ALA A 126 -15.69 -15.57 1.47
N GLU A 127 -14.43 -15.19 1.58
CA GLU A 127 -13.37 -15.51 0.61
C GLU A 127 -12.87 -16.96 0.73
N THR A 128 -12.86 -17.52 1.95
CA THR A 128 -12.21 -18.82 2.22
C THR A 128 -13.18 -19.95 2.53
N GLY A 129 -14.42 -19.64 2.92
CA GLY A 129 -15.39 -20.60 3.44
C GLY A 129 -14.99 -21.22 4.79
N ARG A 130 -13.94 -20.72 5.45
CA ARG A 130 -13.42 -21.27 6.71
C ARG A 130 -13.79 -20.36 7.87
N ILE A 131 -14.26 -20.98 8.96
CA ILE A 131 -14.64 -20.28 10.19
C ILE A 131 -13.57 -20.57 11.24
N PRO A 132 -12.61 -19.66 11.47
CA PRO A 132 -11.63 -19.82 12.53
C PRO A 132 -12.23 -19.54 13.92
N GLU A 133 -11.80 -20.30 14.91
CA GLU A 133 -11.92 -19.93 16.31
C GLU A 133 -10.98 -18.77 16.62
N VAL A 134 -11.51 -17.76 17.33
CA VAL A 134 -10.81 -16.51 17.61
C VAL A 134 -10.48 -16.40 19.09
N ASP A 135 -9.20 -16.22 19.40
CA ASP A 135 -8.74 -15.78 20.72
C ASP A 135 -8.90 -14.25 20.83
N TYR A 136 -10.04 -13.83 21.38
CA TYR A 136 -10.34 -12.40 21.56
C TYR A 136 -9.42 -11.68 22.54
N ALA A 137 -8.75 -12.41 23.44
CA ALA A 137 -7.72 -11.82 24.31
C ALA A 137 -6.48 -11.48 23.48
N ALA A 138 -6.04 -12.39 22.60
CA ALA A 138 -4.97 -12.13 21.66
C ALA A 138 -5.31 -10.99 20.68
N VAL A 139 -6.53 -10.96 20.14
CA VAL A 139 -7.00 -9.83 19.32
C VAL A 139 -6.90 -8.52 20.09
N THR A 140 -7.38 -8.48 21.33
CA THR A 140 -7.35 -7.25 22.14
C THR A 140 -5.92 -6.76 22.41
N ARG A 141 -4.95 -7.67 22.59
CA ARG A 141 -3.53 -7.29 22.70
C ARG A 141 -3.01 -6.67 21.40
N ALA A 142 -3.23 -7.33 20.27
CA ALA A 142 -2.79 -6.85 18.96
C ALA A 142 -3.41 -5.48 18.61
N LEU A 143 -4.71 -5.29 18.88
CA LEU A 143 -5.36 -3.99 18.64
C LEU A 143 -4.84 -2.86 19.53
N ARG A 144 -4.25 -3.17 20.69
CA ARG A 144 -3.62 -2.18 21.58
C ARG A 144 -2.17 -1.89 21.20
N GLN A 145 -1.57 -2.71 20.33
CA GLN A 145 -0.19 -2.58 19.86
C GLN A 145 -0.19 -2.58 18.32
N PRO A 146 -0.67 -1.50 17.67
CA PRO A 146 -0.68 -1.38 16.22
C PRO A 146 0.75 -1.07 15.71
N ASP A 147 1.63 -2.06 15.77
CA ASP A 147 3.05 -1.97 15.42
C ASP A 147 3.35 -2.46 13.99
N GLY A 148 2.33 -2.93 13.27
CA GLY A 148 2.46 -3.49 11.93
C GLY A 148 3.04 -4.91 11.90
N LEU A 149 3.24 -5.56 13.05
CA LEU A 149 3.68 -6.95 13.11
C LEU A 149 2.48 -7.90 13.14
N PRO A 150 2.60 -9.12 12.57
CA PRO A 150 1.53 -10.11 12.60
C PRO A 150 1.48 -10.86 13.94
N TRP A 151 0.27 -10.98 14.49
CA TRP A 151 -0.03 -11.70 15.74
C TRP A 151 -0.91 -12.92 15.45
N LYS A 152 -0.58 -14.08 16.00
CA LYS A 152 -1.50 -15.24 15.99
C LYS A 152 -2.64 -14.94 16.95
N VAL A 153 -3.87 -14.98 16.44
CA VAL A 153 -5.09 -14.63 17.19
C VAL A 153 -6.20 -15.70 17.10
N GLY A 154 -5.87 -16.88 16.61
CA GLY A 154 -6.84 -17.96 16.48
C GLY A 154 -6.36 -19.06 15.57
N GLN A 155 -7.28 -19.96 15.25
CA GLN A 155 -7.05 -21.03 14.29
C GLN A 155 -8.35 -21.63 13.75
N VAL A 156 -8.30 -22.24 12.58
CA VAL A 156 -9.40 -23.05 12.06
C VAL A 156 -9.42 -24.41 12.77
N PRO A 157 -10.58 -24.88 13.27
CA PRO A 157 -10.73 -26.19 13.89
C PRO A 157 -10.26 -27.34 12.99
N GLU A 158 -9.84 -28.44 13.61
CA GLU A 158 -9.73 -29.72 12.89
C GLU A 158 -11.12 -30.21 12.49
N ALA A 159 -11.22 -30.83 11.31
CA ALA A 159 -12.40 -31.61 11.00
C ALA A 159 -12.49 -32.76 12.02
N PRO A 160 -13.69 -33.05 12.54
CA PRO A 160 -13.89 -34.14 13.49
C PRO A 160 -13.55 -35.51 12.90
#